data_AF-A0A942VIT5-F1
#
_entry.id   AF-A0A942VIT5-F1
#
_cell.length_a   1.000
_cell.length_b   1.000
_cell.length_c   1.000
_cell.angle_alpha   90.00
_cell.angle_beta   90.00
_cell.angle_gamma   90.00
#
_symmetry.space_group_name_H-M   'P 1'
#
loop_
_entity.id
_entity.type
_entity.pdbx_description
1 polymer ?
#
loop_
_entity_poly.entity_id
_entity_poly.type
_entity_poly.pdbx_seq_one_letter_code
_entity_poly.pdbx_strand_id
1 'polypeptide(L)'
;MATEQLWINNTSITEWFIYRTIACFPFFAFGIAIKQIPLRIPTVKTSISITLGSIFCISAILQKPIEMYSGTYGYNYLFFSLVELLGSFLLFTFCSKQKENTLFTTFSTGTLLILGAHKIIINITETLFNKLEIQNNIILPYFFSCMVMTIAYFPIKWCIKYCPILLGK
;
A
#
# COMPACT_ATOMS: atom_id res chain seq x y z
N MET A 1 27.78 26.59 -31.69
CA MET A 1 26.92 25.47 -32.12
C MET A 1 26.33 24.88 -30.85
N ALA A 2 25.23 25.47 -30.39
CA ALA A 2 24.57 25.11 -29.15
C ALA A 2 23.69 23.90 -29.43
N THR A 3 23.99 22.75 -28.84
CA THR A 3 23.03 21.65 -28.77
C THR A 3 21.97 22.06 -27.77
N GLU A 4 20.83 22.51 -28.30
CA GLU A 4 19.56 22.66 -27.59
C GLU A 4 19.22 21.33 -26.93
N GLN A 5 19.68 21.17 -25.70
CA GLN A 5 19.13 20.21 -24.77
C GLN A 5 17.81 20.81 -24.28
N LEU A 6 16.77 20.61 -25.09
CA LEU A 6 15.35 20.69 -24.76
C LEU A 6 15.01 19.66 -23.66
N TRP A 7 15.69 19.76 -22.52
CA TRP A 7 15.18 19.23 -21.27
C TRP A 7 14.06 20.17 -20.85
N ILE A 8 12.88 19.89 -21.40
CA ILE A 8 11.60 20.29 -20.83
C ILE A 8 11.75 20.16 -19.32
N ASN A 9 11.58 21.29 -18.62
CA ASN A 9 11.44 21.36 -17.17
C ASN A 9 10.43 20.31 -16.72
N ASN A 10 10.92 19.13 -16.35
CA ASN A 10 10.15 17.90 -16.17
C ASN A 10 9.63 17.78 -14.73
N THR A 11 9.18 18.89 -14.15
CA THR A 11 8.77 18.96 -12.73
C THR A 11 7.27 19.05 -12.52
N SER A 12 6.44 19.16 -13.56
CA SER A 12 4.99 19.40 -13.37
C SER A 12 4.08 18.19 -13.62
N ILE A 13 4.55 17.13 -14.28
CA ILE A 13 3.71 15.98 -14.67
C ILE A 13 3.67 14.89 -13.57
N THR A 14 4.77 14.74 -12.82
CA THR A 14 4.90 13.75 -11.73
C THR A 14 4.02 14.06 -10.50
N GLU A 15 3.51 15.28 -10.37
CA GLU A 15 2.62 15.67 -9.28
C GLU A 15 1.15 15.25 -9.50
N TRP A 16 0.79 14.86 -10.72
CA TRP A 16 -0.60 14.54 -11.05
C TRP A 16 -0.98 13.19 -10.45
N PHE A 17 -2.06 13.20 -9.65
CA PHE A 17 -2.62 12.01 -8.98
C PHE A 17 -2.82 10.81 -9.92
N ILE A 18 -3.10 11.05 -11.21
CA ILE A 18 -3.31 10.01 -12.21
C ILE A 18 -2.07 9.12 -12.40
N TYR A 19 -0.87 9.70 -12.46
CA TYR A 19 0.37 8.91 -12.62
C TYR A 19 0.68 8.06 -11.39
N ARG A 20 0.26 8.52 -10.20
CA ARG A 20 0.34 7.74 -8.97
C ARG A 20 -0.65 6.58 -8.98
N THR A 21 -1.85 6.78 -9.54
CA THR A 21 -2.83 5.69 -9.71
C THR A 21 -2.33 4.64 -10.70
N ILE A 22 -1.63 5.03 -11.78
CA ILE A 22 -1.06 4.11 -12.78
C ILE A 22 -0.15 3.07 -12.11
N ALA A 23 0.64 3.49 -11.11
CA ALA A 23 1.49 2.59 -10.34
C ALA A 23 0.72 1.47 -9.64
N CYS A 24 -0.55 1.70 -9.28
CA CYS A 24 -1.39 0.74 -8.60
C CYS A 24 -2.13 -0.24 -9.54
N PHE A 25 -2.21 0.06 -10.84
CA PHE A 25 -2.98 -0.76 -11.80
C PHE A 25 -2.56 -2.23 -11.87
N PRO A 26 -1.26 -2.58 -11.88
CA PRO A 26 -0.84 -3.99 -11.89
C PRO A 26 -1.46 -4.79 -10.74
N PHE A 27 -1.57 -4.19 -9.55
CA PHE A 27 -2.13 -4.85 -8.37
C PHE A 27 -3.64 -4.97 -8.45
N PHE A 28 -4.33 -3.92 -8.90
CA PHE A 28 -5.78 -3.98 -9.12
C PHE A 28 -6.14 -5.04 -10.17
N ALA A 29 -5.44 -5.03 -11.31
CA ALA A 29 -5.62 -6.02 -12.36
C ALA A 29 -5.33 -7.44 -11.86
N PHE A 30 -4.25 -7.62 -11.08
CA PHE A 30 -3.91 -8.90 -10.48
C PHE A 30 -4.97 -9.39 -9.47
N GLY A 31 -5.47 -8.50 -8.62
CA GLY A 31 -6.53 -8.82 -7.66
C GLY A 31 -7.85 -9.20 -8.36
N ILE A 32 -8.22 -8.48 -9.44
CA ILE A 32 -9.39 -8.82 -10.27
C ILE A 32 -9.18 -10.17 -10.96
N ALA A 33 -8.00 -10.41 -11.54
CA ALA A 33 -7.68 -11.67 -12.19
C ALA A 33 -7.81 -12.85 -11.21
N ILE A 34 -7.24 -12.73 -10.00
CA ILE A 34 -7.39 -13.75 -8.96
C ILE A 34 -8.86 -13.97 -8.59
N LYS A 35 -9.64 -12.89 -8.45
CA LYS A 35 -11.07 -12.99 -8.10
C LYS A 35 -11.89 -13.73 -9.17
N GLN A 36 -11.53 -13.59 -10.44
CA GLN A 36 -12.25 -14.20 -11.57
C GLN A 36 -11.87 -15.67 -11.78
N ILE A 37 -10.71 -16.11 -11.31
CA ILE A 37 -10.30 -17.50 -11.43
C ILE A 37 -11.05 -18.31 -10.35
N PRO A 38 -11.87 -19.32 -10.73
CA PRO A 38 -12.63 -20.15 -9.77
C PRO A 38 -11.73 -21.07 -8.92
N LEU A 39 -10.42 -21.10 -9.19
CA LEU A 39 -9.44 -21.76 -8.34
C LEU A 39 -9.36 -20.99 -7.02
N ARG A 40 -9.95 -21.56 -5.96
CA ARG A 40 -9.46 -21.36 -4.59
C ARG A 40 -7.94 -21.28 -4.67
N ILE A 41 -7.35 -20.13 -4.31
CA ILE A 41 -5.89 -19.90 -4.36
C ILE A 41 -5.23 -21.22 -4.01
N PRO A 42 -4.54 -21.88 -4.97
CA PRO A 42 -4.07 -23.25 -4.77
C PRO A 42 -3.30 -23.22 -3.46
N THR A 43 -3.62 -24.12 -2.53
CA THR A 43 -2.95 -24.17 -1.23
C THR A 43 -1.48 -24.42 -1.50
N VAL A 44 -0.72 -23.34 -1.61
CA VAL A 44 0.69 -23.39 -1.95
C VAL A 44 1.36 -24.14 -0.80
N LYS A 45 2.15 -25.15 -1.16
CA LYS A 45 2.94 -25.91 -0.19
C LYS A 45 3.73 -24.93 0.66
N THR A 46 3.72 -25.12 1.98
CA THR A 46 4.38 -24.20 2.92
C THR A 46 5.85 -23.95 2.57
N SER A 47 6.56 -24.97 2.08
CA SER A 47 7.94 -24.83 1.59
C SER A 47 8.06 -23.81 0.44
N ILE A 48 7.16 -23.85 -0.56
CA ILE A 48 7.17 -22.90 -1.67
C ILE A 48 6.83 -21.49 -1.16
N SER A 49 5.87 -21.36 -0.25
CA SER A 49 5.55 -20.07 0.37
C SER A 49 6.73 -19.49 1.15
N ILE A 50 7.50 -20.32 1.88
CA ILE A 50 8.70 -19.89 2.59
C ILE A 50 9.77 -19.44 1.60
N THR A 51 10.03 -20.20 0.53
CA THR A 51 11.00 -19.83 -0.50
C THR A 51 10.62 -18.50 -1.17
N LEU A 52 9.37 -18.36 -1.61
CA LEU A 52 8.87 -17.11 -2.19
C LEU A 52 8.93 -15.95 -1.19
N GLY A 53 8.63 -16.20 0.09
CA GLY A 53 8.77 -15.24 1.17
C GLY A 53 10.21 -14.76 1.36
N SER A 54 11.18 -15.69 1.33
CA SER A 54 12.60 -15.33 1.42
C SER A 54 13.06 -14.48 0.24
N ILE A 55 12.64 -14.84 -0.98
CA ILE A 55 12.91 -14.06 -2.19
C ILE A 55 12.33 -12.65 -2.05
N PHE A 56 11.07 -12.53 -1.62
CA PHE A 56 10.43 -11.24 -1.36
C PHE A 56 11.22 -10.40 -0.35
N CYS A 57 11.58 -10.96 0.81
CA CYS A 57 12.33 -10.23 1.84
C CYS A 57 13.71 -9.77 1.33
N ILE A 58 14.44 -10.64 0.63
CA ILE A 58 15.75 -10.30 0.07
C ILE A 58 15.59 -9.18 -0.98
N SER A 59 14.64 -9.31 -1.89
CA SER A 59 14.38 -8.29 -2.90
C SER A 59 13.96 -6.96 -2.28
N ALA A 60 13.12 -6.97 -1.24
CA ALA A 60 12.67 -5.76 -0.54
C ALA A 60 13.82 -5.06 0.21
N ILE A 61 14.74 -5.80 0.82
CA ILE A 61 15.92 -5.24 1.50
C ILE A 61 16.93 -4.67 0.51
N LEU A 62 17.15 -5.36 -0.60
CA LEU A 62 18.08 -4.90 -1.64
C LEU A 62 17.54 -3.71 -2.43
N GLN A 63 16.23 -3.48 -2.39
CA GLN A 63 15.61 -2.39 -3.12
C GLN A 63 16.01 -1.03 -2.52
N LYS A 64 16.38 -0.10 -3.40
CA LYS A 64 16.58 1.31 -3.02
C LYS A 64 15.29 1.92 -2.45
N PRO A 65 15.36 3.01 -1.66
CA PRO A 65 14.20 3.66 -1.09
C PRO A 65 13.09 3.88 -2.12
N ILE A 66 11.88 3.49 -1.73
CA ILE A 66 10.66 3.65 -2.53
C ILE A 66 9.85 4.77 -1.91
N GLU A 67 9.51 5.75 -2.74
CA GLU A 67 8.57 6.81 -2.40
C GLU A 67 7.65 7.03 -3.61
N MET A 68 6.54 6.29 -3.64
CA MET A 68 5.54 6.37 -4.72
C MET A 68 5.03 7.81 -4.94
N TYR A 69 4.98 8.63 -3.88
CA TYR A 69 4.51 10.02 -3.96
C TYR A 69 5.47 10.94 -4.72
N SER A 70 6.78 10.70 -4.61
CA SER A 70 7.79 11.41 -5.39
C SER A 70 8.12 10.73 -6.73
N GLY A 71 7.46 9.60 -7.04
CA GLY A 71 7.71 8.81 -8.25
C GLY A 71 9.01 8.00 -8.17
N THR A 72 9.53 7.77 -6.97
CA THR A 72 10.77 7.02 -6.74
C THR A 72 10.46 5.55 -6.49
N TYR A 73 10.80 4.66 -7.42
CA TYR A 73 10.46 3.22 -7.36
C TYR A 73 11.68 2.31 -7.09
N GLY A 74 12.69 2.82 -6.38
CA GLY A 74 13.93 2.11 -6.13
C GLY A 74 14.83 2.03 -7.38
N TYR A 75 15.09 0.82 -7.90
CA TYR A 75 15.93 0.63 -9.10
C TYR A 75 15.22 0.98 -10.40
N ASN A 76 14.01 0.45 -10.58
CA ASN A 76 13.12 0.75 -11.69
C ASN A 76 11.69 0.28 -11.37
N TYR A 77 10.72 0.84 -12.08
CA TYR A 77 9.29 0.58 -11.88
C TYR A 77 8.88 -0.89 -12.11
N LEU A 78 9.54 -1.60 -13.04
CA LEU A 78 9.19 -2.98 -13.39
C LEU A 78 9.60 -3.94 -12.26
N PHE A 79 10.83 -3.78 -11.75
CA PHE A 79 11.33 -4.54 -10.61
C PHE A 79 10.46 -4.31 -9.37
N PHE A 80 10.13 -3.05 -9.09
CA PHE A 80 9.18 -2.67 -8.06
C PHE A 80 7.83 -3.39 -8.20
N SER A 81 7.22 -3.34 -9.39
CA SER A 81 5.94 -3.99 -9.65
C SER A 81 6.00 -5.49 -9.42
N LEU A 82 7.08 -6.17 -9.82
CA LEU A 82 7.25 -7.61 -9.62
C LEU A 82 7.39 -7.99 -8.14
N VAL A 83 8.17 -7.23 -7.38
CA VAL A 83 8.36 -7.45 -5.94
C VAL A 83 7.04 -7.26 -5.19
N GLU A 84 6.28 -6.22 -5.51
CA GLU A 84 4.98 -5.96 -4.89
C GLU A 84 3.91 -6.98 -5.32
N LEU A 85 3.95 -7.50 -6.56
CA LEU A 85 3.04 -8.56 -7.02
C LEU A 85 3.30 -9.86 -6.27
N LEU A 86 4.59 -10.19 -6.07
CA LEU A 86 5.00 -11.30 -5.24
C LEU A 86 4.52 -11.13 -3.79
N GLY A 87 4.69 -9.94 -3.22
CA GLY A 87 4.19 -9.60 -1.89
C GLY A 87 2.66 -9.76 -1.78
N SER A 88 1.92 -9.29 -2.78
CA SER A 88 0.46 -9.42 -2.86
C SER A 88 0.02 -10.89 -2.94
N PHE A 89 0.71 -11.70 -3.75
CA PHE A 89 0.46 -13.14 -3.84
C PHE A 89 0.70 -13.87 -2.50
N LEU A 90 1.80 -13.55 -1.81
CA LEU A 90 2.10 -14.09 -0.49
C LEU A 90 1.05 -13.68 0.54
N LEU A 91 0.63 -12.42 0.52
CA LEU A 91 -0.44 -11.92 1.40
C LEU A 91 -1.75 -12.66 1.15
N PHE A 92 -2.18 -12.82 -0.10
CA PHE A 92 -3.41 -13.56 -0.40
C PHE A 92 -3.31 -15.04 0.00
N THR A 93 -2.15 -15.66 -0.17
CA THR A 93 -1.89 -17.04 0.28
C THR A 93 -1.92 -17.16 1.81
N PHE A 94 -1.45 -16.13 2.53
CA PHE A 94 -1.52 -16.09 3.99
C PHE A 94 -2.97 -15.88 4.46
N CYS A 95 -3.67 -14.91 3.88
CA CYS A 95 -5.06 -14.62 4.20
C CYS A 95 -6.00 -15.79 3.91
N SER A 96 -5.76 -16.58 2.86
CA SER A 96 -6.59 -17.76 2.54
C SER A 96 -6.47 -18.89 3.58
N LYS A 97 -5.39 -18.91 4.38
CA LYS A 97 -5.19 -19.88 5.46
C LYS A 97 -5.77 -19.42 6.79
N GLN A 98 -6.13 -18.14 6.91
CA GLN A 98 -6.72 -17.58 8.13
C GLN A 98 -8.24 -17.77 8.13
N LYS A 99 -8.81 -18.02 9.31
CA LYS A 99 -10.27 -17.96 9.49
C LYS A 99 -10.73 -16.51 9.32
N GLU A 100 -11.95 -16.32 8.83
CA GLU A 100 -12.53 -14.98 8.73
C GLU A 100 -12.48 -14.27 10.09
N ASN A 101 -11.76 -13.15 10.12
CA ASN A 101 -11.64 -12.32 11.30
C ASN A 101 -12.37 -11.00 11.05
N THR A 102 -13.27 -10.65 11.95
CA THR A 102 -14.08 -9.43 11.90
C THR A 102 -13.23 -8.16 11.81
N LEU A 103 -12.02 -8.16 12.37
CA LEU A 103 -11.09 -7.02 12.25
C LEU A 103 -10.61 -6.84 10.81
N PHE A 104 -10.15 -7.91 10.16
CA PHE A 104 -9.67 -7.84 8.78
C PHE A 104 -10.79 -7.49 7.81
N THR A 105 -12.00 -8.00 8.01
CA THR A 105 -13.15 -7.65 7.16
C THR A 105 -13.59 -6.19 7.36
N THR A 106 -13.50 -5.68 8.60
CA THR A 106 -13.76 -4.26 8.90
C THR A 106 -12.78 -3.37 8.17
N PHE A 107 -11.47 -3.60 8.31
CA PHE A 107 -10.45 -2.79 7.64
C PHE A 107 -10.52 -2.90 6.12
N SER A 108 -10.75 -4.11 5.59
CA SER A 108 -10.92 -4.32 4.15
C SER A 108 -12.11 -3.54 3.59
N THR A 109 -13.26 -3.58 4.28
CA THR A 109 -14.44 -2.76 3.90
C THR A 109 -14.16 -1.26 4.03
N GLY A 110 -13.35 -0.88 5.02
CA GLY A 110 -12.98 0.50 5.30
C GLY A 110 -11.84 1.07 4.46
N THR A 111 -11.29 0.31 3.50
CA THR A 111 -10.06 0.70 2.78
C THR A 111 -10.16 2.08 2.14
N LEU A 112 -11.29 2.42 1.51
CA LEU A 112 -11.49 3.73 0.89
C LEU A 112 -11.44 4.88 1.90
N LEU A 113 -12.05 4.69 3.08
CA LEU A 113 -12.04 5.67 4.15
C LEU A 113 -10.62 5.86 4.70
N ILE A 114 -9.89 4.76 4.90
CA ILE A 114 -8.48 4.82 5.32
C ILE A 114 -7.66 5.58 4.27
N LEU A 115 -7.83 5.27 2.98
CA LEU A 115 -7.11 5.92 1.90
C LEU A 115 -7.42 7.43 1.82
N GLY A 116 -8.65 7.84 2.11
CA GLY A 116 -9.03 9.26 2.16
C GLY A 116 -8.55 9.99 3.42
N ALA A 117 -8.55 9.32 4.57
CA ALA A 117 -8.31 9.97 5.87
C ALA A 117 -6.87 9.87 6.37
N HIS A 118 -6.08 8.88 5.93
CA HIS A 118 -4.76 8.62 6.51
C HIS A 118 -3.83 9.82 6.46
N LYS A 119 -3.79 10.59 5.35
CA LYS A 119 -2.95 11.79 5.27
C LYS A 119 -3.35 12.87 6.27
N ILE A 120 -4.64 13.07 6.48
CA ILE A 120 -5.16 14.05 7.45
C ILE A 120 -4.74 13.62 8.85
N ILE A 121 -4.90 12.34 9.18
CA ILE A 121 -4.49 11.78 10.47
C ILE A 121 -2.98 11.96 10.66
N ILE A 122 -2.17 11.58 9.67
CA ILE A 122 -0.70 11.71 9.71
C ILE A 122 -0.29 13.16 9.95
N ASN A 123 -0.82 14.12 9.18
CA ASN A 123 -0.48 15.54 9.34
C ASN A 123 -0.81 16.07 10.74
N ILE A 124 -1.97 15.70 11.30
CA ILE A 124 -2.36 16.09 12.66
C ILE A 124 -1.38 15.50 13.68
N THR A 125 -1.07 14.21 13.54
CA THR A 125 -0.15 13.52 14.47
C THR A 125 1.28 14.04 14.36
N GLU A 126 1.76 14.33 13.16
CA GLU A 126 3.09 14.87 12.92
C GLU A 126 3.22 16.29 13.50
N THR A 127 2.19 17.13 13.34
CA THR A 127 2.14 18.46 13.96
C THR A 127 2.20 18.39 15.49
N LEU A 128 1.55 17.38 16.09
CA LEU A 128 1.61 17.15 17.54
C LEU A 128 2.99 16.65 17.99
N PHE A 129 3.60 15.72 17.24
CA PHE A 129 4.90 15.15 17.58
C PHE A 129 6.05 16.15 17.39
N ASN A 130 5.98 17.01 16.37
CA ASN A 130 6.96 18.07 16.15
C ASN A 130 6.94 19.08 17.31
N LYS A 131 5.78 19.35 17.91
CA LYS A 131 5.68 20.17 19.12
C LYS A 131 6.27 19.52 20.37
N LEU A 132 6.45 18.20 20.36
CA LEU A 132 7.03 17.41 21.45
C LEU A 132 8.52 17.08 21.20
N GLU A 133 9.12 17.65 20.15
CA GLU A 133 10.52 17.42 19.75
C GLU A 133 10.90 15.95 19.55
N ILE A 134 9.93 15.10 19.19
CA ILE A 134 10.17 13.68 18.93
C ILE A 134 10.84 13.55 17.55
N GLN A 135 12.09 13.10 17.54
CA GLN A 135 12.85 12.94 16.29
C GLN A 135 12.27 11.87 15.37
N ASN A 136 12.34 12.14 14.07
CA ASN A 136 11.87 11.25 13.01
C ASN A 136 12.81 10.04 12.85
N ASN A 137 12.58 9.02 13.66
CA ASN A 137 13.30 7.76 13.62
C ASN A 137 12.66 6.77 12.64
N ILE A 138 13.43 5.75 12.22
CA ILE A 138 12.96 4.64 11.35
C ILE A 138 11.68 3.97 11.86
N ILE A 139 11.43 4.01 13.17
CA ILE A 139 10.26 3.41 13.83
C ILE A 139 9.00 4.28 13.70
N LEU A 140 9.15 5.60 13.55
CA LEU A 140 8.06 6.56 13.60
C LEU A 140 6.99 6.33 12.50
N PRO A 141 7.33 6.00 11.25
CA PRO A 141 6.33 5.68 10.22
C PRO A 141 5.47 4.46 10.54
N TYR A 142 6.06 3.44 11.18
CA TYR A 142 5.31 2.26 11.63
C TYR A 142 4.32 2.62 12.73
N PHE A 143 4.75 3.49 13.66
CA PHE A 143 3.88 4.00 14.71
C PHE A 143 2.71 4.81 14.14
N PHE A 144 2.96 5.71 13.19
CA PHE A 144 1.88 6.45 12.50
C PHE A 144 0.92 5.52 11.77
N SER A 145 1.43 4.47 11.13
CA SER A 145 0.58 3.47 10.46
C SER A 145 -0.35 2.77 11.47
N CYS A 146 0.17 2.37 12.64
CA CYS A 146 -0.64 1.79 13.71
C CYS A 146 -1.69 2.78 14.27
N MET A 147 -1.32 4.05 14.45
CA MET A 147 -2.26 5.10 14.88
C MET A 147 -3.38 5.30 13.88
N VAL A 148 -3.06 5.42 12.59
CA VAL A 148 -4.05 5.57 11.51
C VAL A 148 -5.04 4.42 11.54
N MET A 149 -4.56 3.18 11.61
CA MET A 149 -5.42 1.99 11.67
C MET A 149 -6.34 2.02 12.90
N THR A 150 -5.81 2.40 14.06
CA THR A 150 -6.58 2.47 15.31
C THR A 150 -7.66 3.56 15.25
N ILE A 151 -7.29 4.76 14.79
CA ILE A 151 -8.22 5.89 14.68
C ILE A 151 -9.29 5.60 13.64
N ALA A 152 -8.93 5.02 12.49
CA ALA A 152 -9.86 4.72 11.41
C ALA A 152 -10.83 3.57 11.75
N TYR A 153 -10.47 2.68 12.68
CA TYR A 153 -11.32 1.54 13.03
C TYR A 153 -12.74 1.94 13.48
N PHE A 154 -12.85 2.90 14.38
CA PHE A 154 -14.13 3.38 14.91
C PHE A 154 -15.05 4.01 13.85
N PRO A 155 -14.60 4.99 13.03
CA PRO A 155 -15.42 5.56 11.99
C PRO A 155 -15.80 4.54 10.91
N ILE A 156 -14.91 3.59 10.56
CA ILE A 156 -15.28 2.49 9.65
C ILE A 156 -16.44 1.68 10.23
N LYS A 157 -16.33 1.24 11.49
CA LYS A 157 -17.38 0.45 12.14
C LYS A 157 -18.71 1.20 12.23
N TRP A 158 -18.64 2.51 12.45
CA TRP A 158 -19.82 3.38 12.42
C TRP A 158 -20.43 3.49 11.01
N CYS A 159 -19.61 3.74 9.97
CA CYS A 159 -20.08 3.79 8.59
C CYS A 159 -20.70 2.47 8.12
N ILE A 160 -20.14 1.31 8.51
CA ILE A 160 -20.73 -0.01 8.20
C ILE A 160 -22.18 -0.10 8.67
N LYS A 161 -22.50 0.51 9.83
CA LYS A 161 -23.83 0.44 10.43
C LYS A 161 -24.78 1.53 9.91
N TYR A 162 -24.29 2.74 9.67
CA TYR A 162 -25.13 3.92 9.46
C TYR A 162 -25.02 4.53 8.06
N CYS A 163 -23.91 4.36 7.36
CA CYS A 163 -23.69 4.94 6.04
C CYS A 163 -22.76 4.06 5.19
N PRO A 164 -23.24 2.89 4.71
CA PRO A 164 -22.44 1.96 3.93
C PRO A 164 -21.98 2.54 2.59
N ILE A 165 -22.71 3.51 2.05
CA ILE A 165 -22.41 4.20 0.79
C ILE A 165 -21.02 4.88 0.84
N LEU A 166 -20.62 5.43 2.00
CA LEU A 166 -19.29 6.03 2.19
C LEU A 166 -18.15 4.99 2.07
N LEU A 167 -18.46 3.70 2.17
CA LEU A 167 -17.52 2.59 2.06
C LEU A 167 -17.56 1.92 0.66
N GLY A 168 -18.35 2.47 -0.27
CA GLY A 168 -18.52 1.91 -1.61
C GLY A 168 -19.38 0.64 -1.65
N LYS A 169 -20.24 0.44 -0.65
CA LYS A 169 -21.29 -0.58 -0.60
C LYS A 169 -22.65 0.05 -0.82
#